data_AF-A0A4W4EMC4-F1
#
_entry.id   AF-A0A4W4EMC4-F1
#
_cell.length_a   1.000
_cell.length_b   1.000
_cell.length_c   1.000
_cell.angle_alpha   90.00
_cell.angle_beta   90.00
_cell.angle_gamma   90.00
#
_symmetry.space_group_name_H-M   'P 1'
#
loop_
_entity.id
_entity.type
_entity.pdbx_description
1 polymer ?
#
loop_
_entity_poly.entity_id
_entity_poly.type
_entity_poly.pdbx_seq_one_letter_code
_entity_poly.pdbx_strand_id
1 'polypeptide(L)'
;EEANMATADKSTKERLLSALSDIEVLSRELIEMLALSRTQKLPQPGEDTQVLELLVQRDKEFQALMQTAVEQGRVHQEMQALEKEAERRDGDIQLLQKQLKEAEHILATAVYQAKEKLKSIDKARKGSISSEEIIKYAHRISASNAVCAPLNWVPGDPRRPYPTDLEMRSGILGHMSNLPTNGVNGHLPGDALAAGRLPDVLTPQYPWQSADVSMGMLPPHHGNDFGLEPPGHNKENEDDVEAMSTDSSSSSSDSD
;
A
#
# COMPACT_ATOMS: atom_id res chain seq x y z
N GLU A 1 41.89 -51.91 -25.15
CA GLU A 1 40.78 -50.94 -25.06
C GLU A 1 40.54 -50.45 -23.63
N GLU A 2 40.54 -51.30 -22.60
CA GLU A 2 40.35 -50.89 -21.19
C GLU A 2 41.34 -49.86 -20.65
N ALA A 3 42.64 -49.96 -20.98
CA ALA A 3 43.65 -49.00 -20.48
C ALA A 3 43.44 -47.56 -21.01
N ASN A 4 42.75 -47.40 -22.14
CA ASN A 4 42.46 -46.10 -22.74
C ASN A 4 41.16 -45.47 -22.20
N MET A 5 40.30 -46.27 -21.54
CA MET A 5 39.13 -45.78 -20.80
C MET A 5 39.51 -45.25 -19.42
N ALA A 6 40.41 -45.93 -18.70
CA ALA A 6 40.85 -45.51 -17.36
C ALA A 6 41.65 -44.18 -17.35
N THR A 7 42.23 -43.80 -18.48
CA THR A 7 42.88 -42.49 -18.65
C THR A 7 41.88 -41.40 -18.97
N ALA A 8 40.73 -41.72 -19.59
CA ALA A 8 39.70 -40.76 -19.98
C ALA A 8 38.94 -40.13 -18.80
N ASP A 9 38.86 -40.82 -17.66
CA ASP A 9 38.17 -40.33 -16.45
C ASP A 9 39.02 -39.37 -15.60
N LYS A 10 40.33 -39.30 -15.84
CA LYS A 10 41.24 -38.43 -15.06
C LYS A 10 41.24 -37.02 -15.60
N SER A 11 41.29 -36.01 -14.71
CA SER A 11 41.32 -34.61 -15.14
C SER A 11 42.60 -34.28 -15.92
N THR A 12 42.55 -33.27 -16.80
CA THR A 12 43.74 -32.81 -17.55
C THR A 12 44.92 -32.49 -16.62
N LYS A 13 44.62 -31.93 -15.44
CA LYS A 13 45.60 -31.64 -14.38
C LYS A 13 46.28 -32.93 -13.87
N GLU A 14 45.51 -33.95 -13.54
CA GLU A 14 46.05 -35.23 -13.07
C GLU A 14 46.88 -35.93 -14.13
N ARG A 15 46.45 -35.87 -15.40
CA ARG A 15 47.21 -36.43 -16.52
C ARG A 15 48.54 -35.71 -16.73
N LEU A 16 48.56 -34.38 -16.63
CA LEU A 16 49.79 -33.58 -16.70
C LEU A 16 50.77 -33.94 -15.57
N LEU A 17 50.28 -34.06 -14.34
CA LEU A 17 51.10 -34.43 -13.19
C LEU A 17 51.67 -35.86 -13.31
N SER A 18 50.85 -36.80 -13.80
CA SER A 18 51.30 -38.18 -14.05
C SER A 18 52.38 -38.23 -15.14
N ALA A 19 52.17 -37.53 -16.26
CA ALA A 19 53.15 -37.48 -17.35
C ALA A 19 54.47 -36.82 -16.89
N LEU A 20 54.40 -35.77 -16.07
CA LEU A 20 55.58 -35.13 -15.48
C LEU A 20 56.33 -36.08 -14.54
N SER A 21 55.62 -36.83 -13.69
CA SER A 21 56.22 -37.85 -12.82
C SER A 21 56.89 -38.96 -13.61
N ASP A 22 56.27 -39.43 -14.69
CA ASP A 22 56.83 -40.46 -15.56
C ASP A 22 58.10 -39.97 -16.27
N ILE A 23 58.11 -38.71 -16.76
CA ILE A 23 59.30 -38.06 -17.33
C ILE A 23 60.42 -37.97 -16.29
N GLU A 24 60.12 -37.62 -15.03
CA GLU A 24 61.11 -37.55 -13.96
C GLU A 24 61.76 -38.92 -13.69
N VAL A 25 60.95 -39.97 -13.57
CA VAL A 25 61.42 -41.34 -13.31
C VAL A 25 62.30 -41.83 -14.47
N LEU A 26 61.84 -41.69 -15.71
CA LEU A 26 62.60 -42.09 -16.90
C LEU A 26 63.91 -41.30 -17.04
N SER A 27 63.91 -40.02 -16.69
CA SER A 27 65.12 -39.19 -16.71
C SER A 27 66.15 -39.65 -15.65
N ARG A 28 65.69 -40.00 -14.45
CA ARG A 28 66.57 -40.53 -13.38
C ARG A 28 67.17 -41.87 -13.80
N GLU A 29 66.36 -42.78 -14.32
CA GLU A 29 66.78 -44.10 -14.80
C GLU A 29 67.81 -43.97 -15.93
N LEU A 30 67.57 -43.08 -16.91
CA LEU A 30 68.53 -42.84 -18.00
C LEU A 30 69.88 -42.32 -17.48
N ILE A 31 69.87 -41.38 -16.53
CA ILE A 31 71.09 -40.84 -15.93
C ILE A 31 71.85 -41.93 -15.16
N GLU A 32 71.16 -42.76 -14.38
CA GLU A 32 71.76 -43.87 -13.65
C GLU A 32 72.39 -44.92 -14.59
N MET A 33 71.68 -45.31 -15.65
CA MET A 33 72.21 -46.22 -16.67
C MET A 33 73.47 -45.65 -17.33
N LEU A 34 73.46 -44.38 -17.75
CA LEU A 34 74.62 -43.72 -18.36
C LEU A 34 75.81 -43.61 -17.39
N ALA A 35 75.55 -43.39 -16.11
CA ALA A 35 76.59 -43.34 -15.07
C ALA A 35 77.22 -44.71 -14.81
N LEU A 36 76.43 -45.79 -14.79
CA LEU A 36 76.89 -47.18 -14.61
C LEU A 36 77.64 -47.70 -15.85
N SER A 37 77.19 -47.33 -17.05
CA SER A 37 77.85 -47.64 -18.33
C SER A 37 79.30 -47.15 -18.40
N ARG A 38 79.61 -46.04 -17.70
CA ARG A 38 80.95 -45.45 -17.65
C ARG A 38 81.92 -46.22 -16.76
N THR A 39 81.42 -46.97 -15.77
CA THR A 39 82.21 -47.64 -14.72
C THR A 39 82.28 -49.16 -14.87
N GLN A 40 81.29 -49.81 -15.52
CA GLN A 40 81.28 -51.25 -15.80
C GLN A 40 80.95 -51.52 -17.28
N LYS A 41 81.80 -52.31 -17.97
CA LYS A 41 81.50 -52.85 -19.31
C LYS A 41 80.47 -53.98 -19.22
N LEU A 42 79.18 -53.66 -19.06
CA LEU A 42 78.06 -54.44 -19.61
C LEU A 42 76.68 -53.76 -19.36
N PRO A 43 76.31 -52.69 -20.08
CA PRO A 43 74.89 -52.46 -20.37
C PRO A 43 74.46 -53.46 -21.45
N GLN A 44 73.25 -54.03 -21.35
CA GLN A 44 72.68 -54.72 -22.51
C GLN A 44 72.58 -53.70 -23.66
N PRO A 45 73.03 -54.05 -24.88
CA PRO A 45 72.98 -53.11 -25.99
C PRO A 45 71.51 -52.82 -26.35
N GLY A 46 71.07 -51.58 -26.10
CA GLY A 46 69.78 -51.07 -26.57
C GLY A 46 68.78 -50.61 -25.49
N GLU A 47 68.98 -50.94 -24.21
CA GLU A 47 68.09 -50.53 -23.11
C GLU A 47 68.10 -49.00 -22.91
N ASP A 48 69.26 -48.37 -23.08
CA ASP A 48 69.45 -46.92 -23.05
C ASP A 48 68.67 -46.20 -24.15
N THR A 49 68.69 -46.73 -25.37
CA THR A 49 67.86 -46.23 -26.47
C THR A 49 66.37 -46.42 -26.21
N GLN A 50 65.95 -47.52 -25.57
CA GLN A 50 64.54 -47.77 -25.29
C GLN A 50 63.97 -46.80 -24.24
N VAL A 51 64.72 -46.53 -23.16
CA VAL A 51 64.33 -45.52 -22.16
C VAL A 51 64.31 -44.12 -22.77
N LEU A 52 65.25 -43.80 -23.66
CA LEU A 52 65.27 -42.53 -24.39
C LEU A 52 64.04 -42.38 -25.32
N GLU A 53 63.65 -43.43 -26.04
CA GLU A 53 62.44 -43.42 -26.86
C GLU A 53 61.17 -43.22 -26.03
N LEU A 54 61.05 -43.91 -24.88
CA LEU A 54 59.94 -43.74 -23.95
C LEU A 54 59.89 -42.31 -23.39
N LEU A 55 61.03 -41.72 -23.06
CA LEU A 55 61.12 -40.34 -22.59
C LEU A 55 60.64 -39.35 -23.66
N VAL A 56 61.09 -39.51 -24.91
CA VAL A 56 60.65 -38.68 -26.04
C VAL A 56 59.14 -38.85 -26.28
N GLN A 57 58.62 -40.07 -26.17
CA GLN A 57 57.20 -40.33 -26.32
C GLN A 57 56.37 -39.64 -25.22
N ARG A 58 56.80 -39.71 -23.96
CA ARG A 58 56.11 -39.05 -22.85
C ARG A 58 56.22 -37.52 -22.90
N ASP A 59 57.33 -36.98 -23.36
CA ASP A 59 57.46 -35.53 -23.60
C ASP A 59 56.47 -35.04 -24.66
N LYS A 60 56.31 -35.77 -25.78
CA LYS A 60 55.30 -35.45 -26.81
C LYS A 60 53.88 -35.49 -26.24
N GLU A 61 53.56 -36.50 -25.44
CA GLU A 61 52.25 -36.62 -24.78
C GLU A 61 52.02 -35.47 -23.78
N PHE A 62 53.04 -35.11 -23.00
CA PHE A 62 52.99 -33.98 -22.08
C PHE A 62 52.76 -32.65 -22.81
N GLN A 63 53.45 -32.41 -23.92
CA GLN A 63 53.26 -31.21 -24.75
C GLN A 63 51.84 -31.13 -25.32
N ALA A 64 51.28 -32.25 -25.79
CA ALA A 64 49.90 -32.30 -26.28
C ALA A 64 48.87 -32.02 -25.18
N LEU A 65 49.09 -32.57 -23.98
CA LEU A 65 48.26 -32.26 -22.80
C LEU A 65 48.36 -30.80 -22.38
N MET A 66 49.55 -30.20 -22.49
CA MET A 66 49.77 -28.78 -22.17
C MET A 66 48.97 -27.88 -23.11
N GLN A 67 48.97 -28.16 -24.42
CA GLN A 67 48.16 -27.42 -25.39
C GLN A 67 46.66 -27.52 -25.05
N THR A 68 46.21 -28.71 -24.68
CA THR A 68 44.81 -28.94 -24.28
C THR A 68 44.46 -28.12 -23.03
N ALA A 69 45.34 -28.07 -22.03
CA ALA A 69 45.12 -27.30 -20.81
C ALA A 69 45.04 -25.78 -21.08
N VAL A 70 45.85 -25.27 -22.00
CA VAL A 70 45.79 -23.85 -22.43
C VAL A 70 44.45 -23.54 -23.09
N GLU A 71 43.97 -24.40 -23.99
CA GLU A 71 42.66 -24.19 -24.64
C GLU A 71 41.51 -24.28 -23.63
N GLN A 72 41.56 -25.24 -22.70
CA GLN A 72 40.59 -25.32 -21.60
C GLN A 72 40.61 -24.04 -20.74
N GLY A 73 41.78 -23.47 -20.49
CA GLY A 73 41.92 -22.19 -19.79
C GLY A 73 41.26 -21.03 -20.55
N ARG A 74 41.44 -20.96 -21.87
CA ARG A 74 40.80 -19.95 -22.72
C ARG A 74 39.28 -20.06 -22.68
N VAL A 75 38.74 -21.27 -22.86
CA VAL A 75 37.30 -21.53 -22.79
C VAL A 75 36.74 -21.21 -21.41
N HIS A 76 37.49 -21.52 -20.34
CA HIS A 76 37.06 -21.21 -18.98
C HIS A 76 36.97 -19.70 -18.72
N GLN A 77 37.91 -18.90 -19.24
CA GLN A 77 37.83 -17.44 -19.15
C GLN A 77 36.61 -16.89 -19.90
N GLU A 78 36.32 -17.43 -21.09
CA GLU A 78 35.13 -17.07 -21.86
C GLU A 78 33.85 -17.41 -21.10
N MET A 79 33.79 -18.60 -20.50
CA MET A 79 32.66 -19.04 -19.66
C MET A 79 32.44 -18.11 -18.46
N GLN A 80 33.50 -17.71 -17.75
CA GLN A 80 33.40 -16.75 -16.63
C GLN A 80 32.89 -15.37 -17.09
N ALA A 81 33.29 -14.92 -18.28
CA ALA A 81 32.79 -13.66 -18.82
C ALA A 81 31.29 -13.75 -19.16
N LEU A 82 30.85 -14.87 -19.75
CA LEU A 82 29.44 -15.13 -20.04
C LEU A 82 28.60 -15.24 -18.76
N GLU A 83 29.12 -15.91 -17.73
CA GLU A 83 28.46 -16.06 -16.43
C GLU A 83 28.18 -14.69 -15.80
N LYS A 84 29.17 -13.80 -15.77
CA LYS A 84 29.00 -12.42 -15.27
C LYS A 84 27.95 -11.63 -16.05
N GLU A 85 27.93 -11.77 -17.37
CA GLU A 85 26.94 -11.07 -18.20
C GLU A 85 25.53 -11.66 -18.00
N ALA A 86 25.42 -12.97 -17.76
CA ALA A 86 24.15 -13.60 -17.42
C ALA A 86 23.63 -13.10 -16.07
N GLU A 87 24.48 -13.03 -15.04
CA GLU A 87 24.15 -12.46 -13.72
C GLU A 87 23.69 -11.00 -13.84
N ARG A 88 24.39 -10.20 -14.65
CA ARG A 88 24.03 -8.79 -14.90
C ARG A 88 22.63 -8.69 -15.52
N ARG A 89 22.35 -9.50 -16.54
CA ARG A 89 21.03 -9.53 -17.20
C ARG A 89 19.93 -10.03 -16.28
N ASP A 90 20.21 -11.00 -15.43
CA ASP A 90 19.23 -11.48 -14.45
C ASP A 90 18.88 -10.37 -13.45
N GLY A 91 19.88 -9.60 -13.00
CA GLY A 91 19.67 -8.39 -12.20
C GLY A 91 18.78 -7.35 -12.89
N ASP A 92 19.02 -7.08 -14.18
CA ASP A 92 18.19 -6.16 -14.98
C ASP A 92 16.75 -6.65 -15.09
N ILE A 93 16.54 -7.96 -15.31
CA ILE A 93 15.22 -8.58 -15.39
C ILE A 93 14.46 -8.44 -14.06
N GLN A 94 15.12 -8.70 -12.94
CA GLN A 94 14.52 -8.57 -11.61
C GLN A 94 14.11 -7.12 -11.32
N LEU A 95 14.95 -6.14 -11.70
CA LEU A 95 14.63 -4.73 -11.57
C LEU A 95 13.41 -4.34 -12.41
N LEU A 96 13.38 -4.73 -13.69
CA LEU A 96 12.25 -4.47 -14.59
C LEU A 96 10.96 -5.12 -14.07
N GLN A 97 11.04 -6.36 -13.56
CA GLN A 97 9.89 -7.03 -12.97
C GLN A 97 9.33 -6.27 -11.78
N LYS A 98 10.21 -5.74 -10.91
CA LYS A 98 9.79 -4.92 -9.76
C LYS A 98 9.07 -3.65 -10.22
N GLN A 99 9.65 -2.94 -11.17
CA GLN A 99 9.06 -1.70 -11.72
C GLN A 99 7.70 -1.97 -12.39
N LEU A 100 7.57 -3.07 -13.12
CA LEU A 100 6.30 -3.44 -13.76
C LEU A 100 5.21 -3.74 -12.72
N LYS A 101 5.53 -4.47 -11.64
CA LYS A 101 4.58 -4.72 -10.54
C LYS A 101 4.15 -3.43 -9.84
N GLU A 102 5.08 -2.49 -9.64
CA GLU A 102 4.76 -1.19 -9.07
C GLU A 102 3.85 -0.37 -9.99
N ALA A 103 4.16 -0.33 -11.30
CA ALA A 103 3.32 0.34 -12.29
C ALA A 103 1.92 -0.29 -12.40
N GLU A 104 1.82 -1.62 -12.36
CA GLU A 104 0.55 -2.35 -12.30
C GLU A 104 -0.27 -1.91 -11.08
N HIS A 105 0.35 -1.85 -9.90
CA HIS A 105 -0.33 -1.48 -8.67
C HIS A 105 -0.86 -0.03 -8.72
N ILE A 106 -0.05 0.91 -9.19
CA ILE A 106 -0.45 2.32 -9.36
C ILE A 106 -1.63 2.41 -10.33
N LEU A 107 -1.54 1.72 -11.48
CA LEU A 107 -2.59 1.73 -12.49
C LEU A 107 -3.89 1.12 -11.96
N ALA A 108 -3.82 -0.02 -11.26
CA ALA A 108 -4.99 -0.67 -10.67
C ALA A 108 -5.71 0.27 -9.68
N THR A 109 -4.94 0.94 -8.82
CA THR A 109 -5.47 1.91 -7.85
C THR A 109 -6.09 3.11 -8.55
N ALA A 110 -5.41 3.69 -9.54
CA ALA A 110 -5.92 4.82 -10.30
C ALA A 110 -7.21 4.49 -11.05
N VAL A 111 -7.30 3.31 -11.67
CA VAL A 111 -8.51 2.84 -12.36
C VAL A 111 -9.65 2.62 -11.38
N TYR A 112 -9.38 2.04 -10.21
CA TYR A 112 -10.41 1.87 -9.17
C TYR A 112 -10.97 3.23 -8.72
N GLN A 113 -10.09 4.17 -8.38
CA GLN A 113 -10.49 5.52 -7.97
C GLN A 113 -11.25 6.25 -9.08
N ALA A 114 -10.83 6.12 -10.34
CA ALA A 114 -11.53 6.71 -11.48
C ALA A 114 -12.95 6.15 -11.63
N LYS A 115 -13.15 4.84 -11.44
CA LYS A 115 -14.48 4.21 -11.46
C LYS A 115 -15.38 4.71 -10.33
N GLU A 116 -14.85 4.85 -9.11
CA GLU A 116 -15.61 5.41 -7.99
C GLU A 116 -16.00 6.88 -8.24
N LYS A 117 -15.08 7.68 -8.79
CA LYS A 117 -15.38 9.06 -9.20
C LYS A 117 -16.47 9.12 -10.27
N LEU A 118 -16.43 8.22 -11.26
CA LEU A 118 -17.47 8.16 -12.30
C LEU A 118 -18.85 7.87 -11.70
N LYS A 119 -18.94 6.91 -10.76
CA LYS A 119 -20.21 6.63 -10.05
C LYS A 119 -20.74 7.87 -9.31
N SER A 120 -19.86 8.63 -8.65
CA SER A 120 -20.23 9.86 -7.98
C SER A 120 -20.73 10.93 -8.96
N ILE A 121 -20.07 11.10 -10.10
CA ILE A 121 -20.50 11.99 -11.19
C ILE A 121 -21.88 11.59 -11.72
N ASP A 122 -22.10 10.30 -11.99
CA ASP A 122 -23.39 9.81 -12.48
C ASP A 122 -24.51 10.03 -11.45
N LYS A 123 -24.22 9.86 -10.16
CA LYS A 123 -25.16 10.17 -9.07
C LYS A 123 -25.49 11.66 -9.04
N ALA A 124 -24.49 12.53 -9.13
CA ALA A 124 -24.68 13.98 -9.17
C ALA A 124 -25.47 14.43 -10.41
N ARG A 125 -25.21 13.82 -11.57
CA ARG A 125 -25.90 14.11 -12.83
C ARG A 125 -27.38 13.73 -12.77
N LYS A 126 -27.74 12.62 -12.11
CA LYS A 126 -29.16 12.26 -11.88
C LYS A 126 -29.89 13.27 -11.00
N GLY A 127 -29.19 13.89 -10.04
CA GLY A 127 -29.71 14.92 -9.16
C GLY A 127 -29.41 16.35 -9.61
N SER A 128 -29.07 16.58 -10.88
CA SER A 128 -28.67 17.90 -11.35
C SER A 128 -29.86 18.86 -11.29
N ILE A 129 -29.74 19.91 -10.50
CA ILE A 129 -30.69 21.01 -10.41
C ILE A 129 -30.18 22.14 -11.29
N SER A 130 -31.05 22.82 -12.03
CA SER A 130 -30.62 23.95 -12.86
C SER A 130 -30.10 25.08 -11.99
N SER A 131 -29.03 25.76 -12.44
CA SER A 131 -28.50 26.93 -11.73
C SER A 131 -29.56 28.02 -11.58
N GLU A 132 -30.47 28.14 -12.55
CA GLU A 132 -31.60 29.07 -12.51
C GLU A 132 -32.57 28.76 -11.36
N GLU A 133 -32.91 27.49 -11.12
CA GLU A 133 -33.76 27.09 -9.98
C GLU A 133 -33.08 27.39 -8.65
N ILE A 134 -31.76 27.13 -8.55
CA ILE A 134 -30.99 27.46 -7.35
C ILE A 134 -31.03 28.97 -7.09
N ILE A 135 -30.80 29.79 -8.12
CA ILE A 135 -30.83 31.25 -8.01
C ILE A 135 -32.23 31.75 -7.61
N LYS A 136 -33.29 31.24 -8.25
CA LYS A 136 -34.68 31.61 -7.91
C LYS A 136 -35.04 31.20 -6.49
N TYR A 137 -34.65 30.00 -6.06
CA TYR A 137 -34.91 29.49 -4.72
C TYR A 137 -34.14 30.28 -3.66
N ALA A 138 -32.86 30.57 -3.90
CA ALA A 138 -32.04 31.40 -3.03
C ALA A 138 -32.62 32.81 -2.89
N HIS A 139 -33.02 33.45 -3.99
CA HIS A 139 -33.68 34.76 -3.95
C HIS A 139 -34.98 34.71 -3.13
N ARG A 140 -35.81 33.68 -3.32
CA ARG A 140 -37.05 33.51 -2.55
C ARG A 140 -36.77 33.37 -1.06
N ILE A 141 -35.76 32.60 -0.68
CA ILE A 141 -35.34 32.46 0.72
C ILE A 141 -34.84 33.79 1.29
N SER A 142 -34.02 34.53 0.54
CA SER A 142 -33.50 35.83 0.96
C SER A 142 -34.59 36.90 1.09
N ALA A 143 -35.56 36.93 0.17
CA ALA A 143 -36.66 37.89 0.19
C ALA A 143 -37.66 37.61 1.32
N SER A 144 -37.89 36.34 1.65
CA SER A 144 -38.87 35.94 2.67
C SER A 144 -38.33 36.01 4.12
N ASN A 145 -37.10 36.48 4.35
CA ASN A 145 -36.44 36.55 5.68
C ASN A 145 -36.49 35.21 6.47
N ALA A 146 -36.60 34.08 5.78
CA ALA A 146 -36.95 32.78 6.39
C ALA A 146 -35.73 31.94 6.84
N VAL A 147 -34.52 32.47 6.72
CA VAL A 147 -33.27 31.74 7.04
C VAL A 147 -32.91 31.86 8.51
N CYS A 148 -32.90 33.08 9.03
CA CYS A 148 -32.51 33.38 10.40
C CYS A 148 -33.13 34.71 10.85
N ALA A 149 -33.34 34.85 12.16
CA ALA A 149 -33.77 36.12 12.74
C ALA A 149 -32.62 37.14 12.59
N PRO A 150 -32.90 38.37 12.11
CA PRO A 150 -31.94 39.47 12.17
C PRO A 150 -31.38 39.65 13.60
N LEU A 151 -30.12 40.09 13.73
CA LEU A 151 -29.49 40.32 15.05
C LEU A 151 -30.26 41.31 15.94
N ASN A 152 -31.07 42.19 15.34
CA ASN A 152 -31.91 43.16 16.03
C ASN A 152 -33.40 42.79 16.04
N TRP A 153 -33.74 41.53 15.75
CA TRP A 153 -35.12 41.08 15.72
C TRP A 153 -35.75 41.14 17.11
N VAL A 154 -36.95 41.71 17.19
CA VAL A 154 -37.75 41.80 18.41
C VAL A 154 -39.17 41.32 18.14
N PRO A 155 -39.90 40.85 19.16
CA PRO A 155 -41.32 40.52 19.02
C PRO A 155 -42.10 41.69 18.42
N GLY A 156 -42.75 41.46 17.27
CA GLY A 156 -43.44 42.50 16.50
C GLY A 156 -42.69 42.96 15.23
N ASP A 157 -41.43 42.57 15.04
CA ASP A 157 -40.69 42.82 13.80
C ASP A 157 -41.25 41.92 12.65
N PRO A 158 -41.70 42.52 11.54
CA PRO A 158 -42.18 41.78 10.37
C PRO A 158 -41.15 40.82 9.75
N ARG A 159 -39.85 41.05 9.95
CA ARG A 159 -38.72 40.24 9.42
C ARG A 159 -38.45 39.02 10.30
N ARG A 160 -39.47 38.21 10.59
CA ARG A 160 -39.36 37.00 11.41
C ARG A 160 -39.02 35.76 10.55
N PRO A 161 -38.23 34.81 11.06
CA PRO A 161 -37.83 33.63 10.30
C PRO A 161 -38.84 32.48 10.32
N TYR A 162 -40.03 32.68 10.90
CA TYR A 162 -41.06 31.65 11.04
C TYR A 162 -42.47 32.17 10.74
N PRO A 163 -43.40 31.30 10.32
CA PRO A 163 -44.79 31.66 10.09
C PRO A 163 -45.50 32.13 11.37
N THR A 164 -46.38 33.12 11.27
CA THR A 164 -47.31 33.51 12.36
C THR A 164 -48.43 32.50 12.52
N ASP A 165 -49.06 32.50 13.70
CA ASP A 165 -50.27 31.72 13.94
C ASP A 165 -51.41 32.04 12.97
N LEU A 166 -51.55 33.30 12.54
CA LEU A 166 -52.54 33.68 11.54
C LEU A 166 -52.19 33.08 10.17
N GLU A 167 -50.93 33.15 9.73
CA GLU A 167 -50.48 32.53 8.48
C GLU A 167 -50.65 31.00 8.51
N MET A 168 -50.31 30.35 9.63
CA MET A 168 -50.51 28.92 9.82
C MET A 168 -51.99 28.53 9.79
N ARG A 169 -52.87 29.28 10.47
CA ARG A 169 -54.33 29.06 10.45
C ARG A 169 -54.96 29.33 9.08
N SER A 170 -54.41 30.28 8.32
CA SER A 170 -54.85 30.60 6.96
C SER A 170 -54.36 29.60 5.91
N GLY A 171 -53.43 28.72 6.25
CA GLY A 171 -52.91 27.68 5.37
C GLY A 171 -53.95 26.58 5.09
N ILE A 172 -53.64 25.76 4.08
CA ILE A 172 -54.51 24.64 3.64
C ILE A 172 -54.85 23.73 4.83
N LEU A 173 -53.88 23.39 5.68
CA LEU A 173 -54.09 22.55 6.86
C LEU A 173 -55.08 23.19 7.85
N GLY A 174 -54.98 24.50 8.09
CA GLY A 174 -55.90 25.24 8.94
C GLY A 174 -57.32 25.29 8.35
N HIS A 175 -57.45 25.42 7.04
CA HIS A 175 -58.75 25.40 6.37
C HIS A 175 -59.40 24.01 6.42
N MET A 176 -58.62 22.94 6.26
CA MET A 176 -59.09 21.56 6.39
C MET A 176 -59.55 21.22 7.81
N SER A 177 -58.91 21.77 8.84
CA SER A 177 -59.36 21.62 10.23
C SER A 177 -60.64 22.40 10.57
N ASN A 178 -60.99 23.41 9.77
CA ASN A 178 -62.22 24.20 9.90
C ASN A 178 -63.33 23.74 8.95
N LEU A 179 -63.16 22.60 8.27
CA LEU A 179 -64.25 21.98 7.52
C LEU A 179 -65.38 21.68 8.52
N PRO A 180 -66.65 22.02 8.24
CA PRO A 180 -67.72 21.77 9.17
C PRO A 180 -67.83 20.26 9.37
N THR A 181 -67.23 19.76 10.45
CA THR A 181 -67.62 18.50 11.04
C THR A 181 -69.05 18.71 11.47
N ASN A 182 -69.96 18.19 10.64
CA ASN A 182 -71.39 18.30 10.80
C ASN A 182 -71.81 17.87 12.22
N GLY A 183 -72.21 18.84 13.04
CA GLY A 183 -72.59 18.69 14.46
C GLY A 183 -71.34 18.59 15.34
N VAL A 184 -71.05 19.51 16.26
CA VAL A 184 -71.85 19.85 17.45
C VAL A 184 -71.38 21.24 17.94
N ASN A 185 -72.33 22.04 18.43
CA ASN A 185 -72.11 23.31 19.12
C ASN A 185 -70.86 23.29 20.03
N GLY A 186 -69.88 24.12 19.71
CA GLY A 186 -68.69 24.34 20.53
C GLY A 186 -68.11 25.71 20.26
N HIS A 187 -68.59 26.70 21.00
CA HIS A 187 -67.97 28.02 21.10
C HIS A 187 -66.54 27.83 21.62
N LEU A 188 -65.53 27.89 20.75
CA LEU A 188 -64.13 27.81 21.15
C LEU A 188 -63.65 29.19 21.63
N PRO A 189 -62.89 29.27 22.74
CA PRO A 189 -62.52 30.52 23.40
C PRO A 189 -61.32 31.19 22.71
N GLY A 190 -61.40 31.41 21.40
CA GLY A 190 -60.35 32.05 20.59
C GLY A 190 -60.70 33.46 20.12
N ASP A 191 -61.99 33.73 19.87
CA ASP A 191 -62.45 35.01 19.31
C ASP A 191 -62.51 36.16 20.32
N ALA A 192 -62.34 35.89 21.62
CA ALA A 192 -62.35 36.92 22.66
C ALA A 192 -61.04 37.74 22.73
N LEU A 193 -59.91 37.21 22.22
CA LEU A 193 -58.62 37.92 22.24
C LEU A 193 -58.53 39.02 21.16
N ALA A 194 -59.35 38.94 20.10
CA ALA A 194 -59.48 39.98 19.09
C ALA A 194 -60.24 41.24 19.60
N ALA A 195 -60.86 41.18 20.80
CA ALA A 195 -61.71 42.23 21.36
C ALA A 195 -61.02 43.12 22.42
N GLY A 196 -59.69 43.16 22.48
CA GLY A 196 -58.95 44.21 23.20
C GLY A 196 -59.23 44.38 24.70
N ARG A 197 -59.71 43.35 25.40
CA ARG A 197 -59.87 43.37 26.86
C ARG A 197 -58.84 42.47 27.55
N LEU A 198 -57.87 43.09 28.20
CA LEU A 198 -56.96 42.43 29.14
C LEU A 198 -57.63 42.30 30.52
N PRO A 199 -57.48 41.15 31.19
CA PRO A 199 -57.22 41.12 32.62
C PRO A 199 -55.75 40.74 32.88
N ASP A 200 -55.20 41.43 33.87
CA ASP A 200 -53.84 41.31 34.37
C ASP A 200 -53.53 39.91 34.92
N VAL A 201 -52.27 39.48 34.72
CA VAL A 201 -51.59 38.37 35.40
C VAL A 201 -52.26 37.00 35.32
N LEU A 202 -51.88 36.18 34.34
CA LEU A 202 -51.48 34.77 34.51
C LEU A 202 -50.63 34.33 33.30
N THR A 203 -49.39 33.95 33.56
CA THR A 203 -48.43 33.41 32.59
C THR A 203 -49.01 32.16 31.91
N PRO A 204 -48.97 32.01 30.56
CA PRO A 204 -49.40 30.78 29.91
C PRO A 204 -48.38 29.66 30.22
N GLN A 205 -48.76 28.70 31.06
CA GLN A 205 -47.99 27.47 31.27
C GLN A 205 -48.12 26.61 30.01
N TYR A 206 -47.05 26.52 29.23
CA TYR A 206 -47.01 25.62 28.09
C TYR A 206 -46.71 24.17 28.56
N PRO A 207 -47.26 23.13 27.92
CA PRO A 207 -47.12 21.73 28.35
C PRO A 207 -45.69 21.15 28.42
N TRP A 208 -44.68 21.88 27.93
CA TRP A 208 -43.28 21.48 27.90
C TRP A 208 -42.40 22.12 28.99
N GLN A 209 -42.97 22.91 29.91
CA GLN A 209 -42.24 23.44 31.06
C GLN A 209 -42.38 22.49 32.26
N SER A 210 -41.33 21.70 32.52
CA SER A 210 -41.18 20.88 33.72
C SER A 210 -40.85 21.75 34.94
N ALA A 211 -41.52 21.49 36.07
CA ALA A 211 -41.21 22.12 37.35
C ALA A 211 -40.01 21.43 38.02
N ASP A 212 -38.95 22.19 38.30
CA ASP A 212 -37.79 21.73 39.05
C ASP A 212 -38.16 21.37 40.50
N VAL A 213 -37.70 20.20 40.96
CA VAL A 213 -37.58 19.89 42.40
C VAL A 213 -36.12 19.62 42.72
N SER A 214 -35.51 20.54 43.45
CA SER A 214 -34.22 20.34 44.11
C SER A 214 -34.43 19.63 45.46
N MET A 215 -33.79 18.48 45.68
CA MET A 215 -33.28 18.13 47.01
C MET A 215 -32.06 17.20 46.91
N GLY A 216 -30.99 17.55 47.63
CA GLY A 216 -29.64 17.03 47.43
C GLY A 216 -29.21 15.85 48.32
N MET A 217 -27.98 15.37 48.10
CA MET A 217 -26.97 15.01 49.11
C MET A 217 -25.65 14.57 48.41
N LEU A 218 -24.53 14.70 49.12
CA LEU A 218 -23.11 14.50 48.73
C LEU A 218 -22.67 13.01 48.52
N PRO A 219 -21.49 12.74 47.92
CA PRO A 219 -20.89 11.39 47.68
C PRO A 219 -19.91 11.00 48.83
N PRO A 220 -19.03 9.95 48.80
CA PRO A 220 -18.78 8.83 47.85
C PRO A 220 -18.62 7.43 48.55
N HIS A 221 -18.49 6.30 47.81
CA HIS A 221 -17.40 5.28 47.90
C HIS A 221 -17.70 3.97 47.13
N HIS A 222 -16.62 3.33 46.67
CA HIS A 222 -16.47 2.07 45.93
C HIS A 222 -17.10 0.80 46.54
N GLY A 223 -17.53 -0.14 45.69
CA GLY A 223 -17.80 -1.55 46.03
C GLY A 223 -18.30 -2.40 44.85
N ASN A 224 -17.71 -3.58 44.70
CA ASN A 224 -17.75 -4.55 43.58
C ASN A 224 -19.12 -5.14 43.16
N ASP A 225 -19.22 -5.42 41.85
CA ASP A 225 -19.68 -6.65 41.16
C ASP A 225 -21.10 -7.21 41.38
N PHE A 226 -21.91 -7.25 40.30
CA PHE A 226 -22.61 -8.45 39.80
C PHE A 226 -23.23 -8.16 38.42
N GLY A 227 -23.05 -9.09 37.49
CA GLY A 227 -23.17 -8.89 36.05
C GLY A 227 -24.58 -8.69 35.47
N LEU A 228 -24.57 -8.30 34.19
CA LEU A 228 -25.50 -8.68 33.12
C LEU A 228 -24.94 -8.10 31.81
N GLU A 229 -24.55 -8.97 30.89
CA GLU A 229 -24.14 -8.65 29.52
C GLU A 229 -25.37 -8.22 28.70
N PRO A 230 -25.26 -7.18 27.84
CA PRO A 230 -26.11 -7.05 26.67
C PRO A 230 -25.30 -7.14 25.36
N PRO A 231 -25.90 -7.71 24.30
CA PRO A 231 -25.19 -8.13 23.09
C PRO A 231 -24.94 -6.97 22.12
N GLY A 232 -23.75 -6.99 21.52
CA GLY A 232 -23.48 -6.55 20.14
C GLY A 232 -23.74 -5.08 19.79
N HIS A 233 -22.69 -4.26 19.83
CA HIS A 233 -22.65 -3.02 19.05
C HIS A 233 -21.44 -2.99 18.11
N ASN A 234 -21.76 -2.73 16.84
CA ASN A 234 -20.89 -2.68 15.67
C ASN A 234 -19.66 -1.80 15.92
N LYS A 235 -18.48 -2.39 15.71
CA LYS A 235 -17.19 -1.73 15.75
C LYS A 235 -16.76 -1.45 14.31
N GLU A 236 -17.38 -0.45 13.68
CA GLU A 236 -17.00 -0.03 12.32
C GLU A 236 -16.97 1.50 12.10
N ASN A 237 -16.91 2.33 13.16
CA ASN A 237 -16.91 3.78 12.97
C ASN A 237 -16.10 4.59 14.00
N GLU A 238 -14.86 4.21 14.29
CA GLU A 238 -13.98 4.93 15.23
C GLU A 238 -12.60 5.37 14.69
N ASP A 239 -12.34 5.32 13.37
CA ASP A 239 -11.01 5.65 12.82
C ASP A 239 -10.97 6.89 11.89
N ASP A 240 -11.85 7.88 12.08
CA ASP A 240 -11.79 9.14 11.30
C ASP A 240 -11.79 10.39 12.21
N VAL A 241 -10.71 10.54 12.98
CA VAL A 241 -10.29 11.86 13.50
C VAL A 241 -8.79 12.04 13.26
N GLU A 242 -8.40 12.20 12.00
CA GLU A 242 -7.05 12.69 11.67
C GLU A 242 -6.87 14.10 12.24
N ALA A 243 -6.04 14.18 13.28
CA ALA A 243 -5.57 15.44 13.84
C ALA A 243 -4.86 16.25 12.74
N MET A 244 -5.41 17.41 12.41
CA MET A 244 -4.79 18.36 11.50
C MET A 244 -3.47 18.83 12.11
N SER A 245 -2.35 18.34 11.57
CA SER A 245 -1.04 18.88 11.89
C SER A 245 -0.89 20.23 11.17
N THR A 246 -0.75 21.28 11.96
CA THR A 246 -0.36 22.61 11.52
C THR A 246 1.04 22.57 10.91
N ASP A 247 1.15 22.96 9.67
CA ASP A 247 2.37 23.29 8.95
C ASP A 247 3.03 24.52 9.57
N SER A 248 4.02 24.30 10.43
CA SER A 248 4.97 25.36 10.80
C SER A 248 6.16 25.32 9.86
N SER A 249 6.13 26.20 8.87
CA SER A 249 7.28 26.57 8.04
C SER A 249 8.29 27.36 8.88
N SER A 250 9.54 26.91 8.92
CA SER A 250 10.68 27.72 9.38
C SER A 250 11.78 27.67 8.34
N SER A 251 11.98 28.82 7.69
CA SER A 251 13.13 29.14 6.85
C SER A 251 14.33 29.57 7.71
N SER A 252 15.52 29.18 7.29
CA SER A 252 16.83 29.78 7.60
C SER A 252 17.80 29.26 6.53
N SER A 253 18.14 30.02 5.47
CA SER A 253 19.19 31.06 5.37
C SER A 253 20.54 30.62 5.91
N ASP A 254 21.69 30.89 5.31
CA ASP A 254 22.11 31.36 3.98
C ASP A 254 23.63 31.09 3.97
N SER A 255 24.21 30.93 2.78
CA SER A 255 25.64 30.70 2.60
C SER A 255 26.44 32.00 2.71
N ASP A 256 27.54 31.98 3.46
CA ASP A 256 28.82 32.65 3.16
C ASP A 256 29.93 32.01 4.00
#